data_AF-A0A537VLI5-F1
#
_entry.id   AF-A0A537VLI5-F1
#
_cell.length_a   1.000
_cell.length_b   1.000
_cell.length_c   1.000
_cell.angle_alpha   90.00
_cell.angle_beta   90.00
_cell.angle_gamma   90.00
#
_symmetry.space_group_name_H-M   'P 1'
#
loop_
_entity.id
_entity.type
_entity.pdbx_description
1 polymer ?
#
loop_
_entity_poly.entity_id
_entity_poly.type
_entity_poly.pdbx_seq_one_letter_code
_entity_poly.pdbx_strand_id
1 'polypeptide(L)'
;MYLIAFPLLLIPFAFFNIVVFLLNMPLSDEEKSAVFEIPLASEPTMPLVFDHSLTVTIGDFIVAVGILLLYVELLKAVRPGGKGAIDHVLSFILFIAMAGELVFVPRAASPTLFLLVVLGFVDLIAGLSMRMVQPKIMYERAAPPPPLGQASGHS
;
A
#
# COMPACT_ATOMS: atom_id res chain seq x y z
N MET A 1 8.86 -8.54 -20.67
CA MET A 1 9.27 -9.28 -19.47
C MET A 1 8.12 -9.16 -18.48
N TYR A 2 7.44 -10.26 -18.16
CA TYR A 2 6.41 -10.27 -17.11
C TYR A 2 7.12 -10.03 -15.78
N LEU A 3 7.18 -8.77 -15.35
CA LEU A 3 7.48 -8.48 -13.96
C LEU A 3 6.24 -8.93 -13.19
N ILE A 4 6.33 -10.09 -12.53
CA ILE A 4 5.34 -10.52 -11.55
C ILE A 4 5.21 -9.37 -10.56
N ALA A 5 4.05 -8.70 -10.52
CA ALA A 5 3.83 -7.59 -9.62
C ALA A 5 3.49 -8.17 -8.24
N PHE A 6 4.56 -8.54 -7.53
CA PHE A 6 4.51 -9.01 -6.17
C PHE A 6 3.89 -7.95 -5.24
N PRO A 7 2.95 -8.31 -4.34
CA PRO A 7 2.33 -7.35 -3.45
C PRO A 7 3.37 -6.77 -2.51
N LEU A 8 3.70 -5.49 -2.69
CA LEU A 8 4.78 -4.82 -1.95
C LEU A 8 4.51 -4.76 -0.44
N LEU A 9 3.24 -4.71 -0.06
CA LEU A 9 2.80 -4.80 1.35
C LEU A 9 3.11 -6.15 2.02
N LEU A 10 3.51 -7.17 1.27
CA LEU A 10 3.97 -8.43 1.86
C LEU A 10 5.25 -8.23 2.67
N ILE A 11 6.12 -7.30 2.27
CA ILE A 11 7.37 -6.99 2.97
C ILE A 11 7.11 -6.49 4.41
N PRO A 12 6.33 -5.41 4.65
CA PRO A 12 6.06 -4.92 6.00
C PRO A 12 5.25 -5.93 6.83
N PHE A 13 4.34 -6.69 6.20
CA PHE A 13 3.60 -7.74 6.88
C PHE A 13 4.47 -8.90 7.35
N ALA A 14 5.39 -9.37 6.49
CA ALA A 14 6.35 -10.41 6.86
C ALA A 14 7.29 -9.91 7.97
N PHE A 15 7.76 -8.66 7.89
CA PHE A 15 8.59 -8.06 8.92
C PHE A 15 7.85 -7.95 10.26
N PHE A 16 6.58 -7.51 10.25
CA PHE A 16 5.72 -7.52 11.43
C PHE A 16 5.65 -8.90 12.09
N ASN A 17 5.38 -9.94 11.29
CA ASN A 17 5.32 -11.32 11.76
C ASN A 17 6.66 -11.78 12.37
N ILE A 18 7.79 -11.43 11.75
CA ILE A 18 9.11 -11.74 12.30
C ILE A 18 9.30 -11.09 13.68
N VAL A 19 8.98 -9.81 13.82
CA VAL A 19 9.12 -9.10 15.10
C VAL A 19 8.23 -9.72 16.19
N VAL A 20 6.96 -9.95 15.87
CA VAL A 20 5.99 -10.45 16.84
C VAL A 20 6.22 -11.91 17.21
N PHE A 21 6.50 -12.79 16.25
CA PHE A 21 6.59 -14.24 16.48
C PHE A 21 8.02 -14.73 16.71
N LEU A 22 8.99 -14.31 15.89
CA LEU A 22 10.37 -14.79 15.98
C LEU A 22 11.16 -14.06 17.07
N LEU A 23 11.00 -12.74 17.19
CA LEU A 23 11.70 -11.95 18.21
C LEU A 23 10.95 -11.88 19.55
N ASN A 24 9.73 -12.44 19.61
CA ASN A 24 8.89 -12.42 20.80
C ASN A 24 8.69 -11.02 21.39
N MET A 25 8.61 -10.02 20.51
CA MET A 25 8.42 -8.62 20.86
C MET A 25 6.98 -8.20 20.56
N PRO A 26 6.11 -8.06 21.58
CA PRO A 26 4.76 -7.57 21.39
C PRO A 26 4.78 -6.07 21.09
N LEU A 27 4.27 -5.70 19.92
CA LEU A 27 4.19 -4.30 19.46
C LEU A 27 3.07 -3.49 20.15
N SER A 28 2.28 -4.11 21.03
CA SER A 28 1.33 -3.44 21.91
C SER A 28 2.00 -2.74 23.10
N ASP A 29 3.22 -3.14 23.45
CA ASP A 29 3.95 -2.61 24.59
C ASP A 29 4.87 -1.48 24.10
N GLU A 30 4.45 -0.23 24.32
CA GLU A 30 5.19 0.96 23.86
C GLU A 30 6.62 1.02 24.41
N GLU A 31 6.82 0.69 25.69
CA GLU A 31 8.16 0.72 26.31
C GLU A 31 9.15 -0.27 25.68
N LYS A 32 8.67 -1.45 25.29
CA LYS A 32 9.53 -2.48 24.67
C LYS A 32 9.77 -2.22 23.19
N SER A 33 8.86 -1.48 22.57
CA SER A 33 8.86 -1.23 21.13
C SER A 33 9.39 0.15 20.78
N ALA A 34 9.72 0.98 21.76
CA ALA A 34 10.27 2.32 21.57
C ALA A 34 11.62 2.27 20.83
N VAL A 35 11.75 3.11 19.80
CA VAL A 35 12.99 3.27 19.03
C VAL A 35 13.65 4.60 19.37
N PHE A 36 12.86 5.68 19.40
CA PHE A 36 13.31 7.02 19.75
C PHE A 36 12.15 7.88 20.22
N GLU A 37 12.47 8.98 20.88
CA GLU A 37 11.51 9.97 21.32
C GLU A 37 11.71 11.28 20.57
N ILE A 38 10.61 11.86 20.10
CA ILE A 38 10.60 13.19 19.50
C ILE A 38 10.16 14.16 20.58
N PRO A 39 10.98 15.14 21.00
CA PRO A 39 10.52 16.20 21.90
C PRO A 39 9.53 17.11 21.16
N LEU A 40 8.33 17.27 21.73
CA LEU A 40 7.27 18.12 21.21
C LEU A 40 7.16 19.39 22.07
N ALA A 41 6.81 20.49 21.42
CA ALA A 41 6.49 21.73 22.11
C ALA A 41 5.08 21.65 22.71
N SER A 42 4.99 21.97 23.99
CA SER A 42 3.75 22.11 24.79
C SER A 42 2.73 23.04 24.14
N GLU A 43 3.24 24.25 23.88
CA GLU A 43 2.47 25.42 23.49
C GLU A 43 3.32 26.27 22.53
N PRO A 44 2.71 27.05 21.64
CA PRO A 44 3.40 27.99 20.76
C PRO A 44 3.78 29.26 21.55
N THR A 45 4.47 29.10 22.66
CA THR A 45 4.99 30.19 23.50
C THR A 45 6.43 30.54 23.12
N MET A 46 6.84 31.77 23.44
CA MET A 46 8.22 32.24 23.29
C MET A 46 8.78 32.58 24.67
N PRO A 47 9.82 31.88 25.15
CA PRO A 47 10.57 30.82 24.49
C PRO A 47 9.77 29.51 24.33
N LEU A 48 10.10 28.70 23.32
CA LEU A 48 9.53 27.37 23.11
C LEU A 48 9.84 26.47 24.31
N VAL A 49 8.82 25.83 24.86
CA VAL A 49 8.94 24.86 25.96
C VAL A 49 8.68 23.47 25.41
N PHE A 50 9.65 22.57 25.57
CA PHE A 50 9.56 21.16 25.18
C PHE A 50 9.40 20.30 26.44
N ASP A 51 8.16 20.12 26.87
CA ASP A 51 7.77 19.44 28.12
C ASP A 51 7.08 18.09 27.88
N HIS A 52 6.85 17.70 26.62
CA HIS A 52 6.32 16.39 26.27
C HIS A 52 7.10 15.73 25.14
N SER A 53 7.10 14.39 25.08
CA SER A 53 7.75 13.63 24.00
C SER A 53 6.76 12.65 23.35
N LEU A 54 6.88 12.50 22.03
CA LEU A 54 6.21 11.47 21.26
C LEU A 54 7.16 10.29 21.11
N THR A 55 6.82 9.18 21.75
CA THR A 55 7.54 7.92 21.59
C THR A 55 7.21 7.32 20.24
N VAL A 56 8.23 7.12 19.40
CA VAL A 56 8.08 6.43 18.12
C VAL A 56 8.48 4.97 18.30
N THR A 57 7.56 4.09 17.94
CA THR A 57 7.73 2.65 18.09
C THR A 57 8.19 1.97 16.79
N ILE A 58 8.67 0.73 16.92
CA ILE A 58 8.93 -0.16 15.77
C ILE A 58 7.65 -0.35 14.95
N GLY A 59 6.50 -0.41 15.61
CA GLY A 59 5.20 -0.50 14.95
C GLY A 59 4.94 0.67 14.00
N ASP A 60 5.22 1.89 14.46
CA ASP A 60 5.07 3.10 13.64
C ASP A 60 6.01 3.09 12.43
N PHE A 61 7.24 2.60 12.61
CA PHE A 61 8.19 2.44 11.51
C PHE A 61 7.71 1.43 10.47
N ILE A 62 7.16 0.29 10.90
CA ILE A 62 6.58 -0.73 10.01
C ILE A 62 5.46 -0.12 9.16
N VAL A 63 4.56 0.65 9.79
CA VAL A 63 3.46 1.32 9.09
C VAL A 63 3.99 2.37 8.13
N ALA A 64 4.95 3.19 8.55
CA ALA A 64 5.55 4.23 7.69
C ALA A 64 6.21 3.62 6.44
N VAL A 65 6.95 2.53 6.60
CA VAL A 65 7.52 1.78 5.47
C VAL A 65 6.41 1.17 4.60
N GLY A 66 5.37 0.63 5.22
CA GLY A 66 4.20 0.10 4.50
C GLY A 66 3.50 1.15 3.63
N ILE A 67 3.34 2.37 4.13
CA ILE A 67 2.78 3.50 3.37
C ILE A 67 3.68 3.84 2.17
N LEU A 68 5.00 3.93 2.37
CA LEU A 68 5.94 4.21 1.28
C LEU A 68 5.89 3.12 0.19
N LEU A 69 5.85 1.86 0.60
CA LEU A 69 5.78 0.73 -0.33
C LEU A 69 4.45 0.67 -1.07
N LEU A 70 3.34 1.01 -0.40
CA LEU A 70 2.04 1.16 -1.04
C LEU A 70 2.06 2.27 -2.10
N TYR A 71 2.72 3.40 -1.83
CA TYR A 71 2.90 4.47 -2.81
C TYR A 71 3.70 4.00 -4.04
N VAL A 72 4.79 3.27 -3.84
CA VAL A 72 5.55 2.66 -4.94
C VAL A 72 4.68 1.70 -5.75
N GLU A 73 3.85 0.91 -5.09
CA GLU A 73 2.93 -0.03 -5.73
C GLU A 73 1.85 0.68 -6.56
N LEU A 74 1.35 1.83 -6.08
CA LEU A 74 0.44 2.69 -6.82
C LEU A 74 1.10 3.27 -8.07
N LEU A 75 2.34 3.75 -7.99
CA LEU A 75 3.09 4.25 -9.15
C LEU A 75 3.32 3.16 -10.20
N LYS A 76 3.60 1.93 -9.77
CA LYS A 76 3.74 0.77 -10.67
C LYS A 76 2.43 0.46 -11.39
N ALA A 77 1.29 0.58 -10.70
CA ALA A 77 -0.03 0.27 -11.26
C ALA A 77 -0.48 1.23 -12.38
N VAL A 78 0.07 2.45 -12.43
CA VAL A 78 -0.23 3.44 -13.49
C VAL A 78 0.50 3.12 -14.81
N ARG A 79 1.54 2.26 -14.79
CA ARG A 79 2.29 1.92 -16.01
C ARG A 79 1.45 1.04 -16.95
N PRO A 80 1.39 1.35 -18.27
CA PRO A 80 0.74 0.50 -19.27
C PRO A 80 1.32 -0.92 -19.25
N GLY A 81 0.48 -1.93 -19.07
CA GLY A 81 0.89 -3.34 -18.92
C GLY A 81 1.32 -3.75 -17.50
N GLY A 82 1.10 -2.90 -16.49
CA GLY A 82 1.76 -2.98 -15.18
C GLY A 82 1.20 -3.92 -14.11
N LYS A 83 0.03 -4.56 -14.29
CA LYS A 83 -0.50 -5.52 -13.32
C LYS A 83 -1.37 -6.59 -14.00
N GLY A 84 -0.93 -7.84 -13.96
CA GLY A 84 -1.70 -9.00 -14.40
C GLY A 84 -2.86 -9.32 -13.46
N ALA A 85 -3.73 -10.26 -13.84
CA ALA A 85 -4.83 -10.73 -12.98
C ALA A 85 -4.34 -11.44 -11.72
N ILE A 86 -3.23 -12.16 -11.83
CA ILE A 86 -2.60 -12.90 -10.72
C ILE A 86 -2.16 -11.93 -9.62
N ASP A 87 -1.61 -10.78 -9.97
CA ASP A 87 -1.11 -9.81 -9.01
C ASP A 87 -2.22 -9.26 -8.12
N HIS A 88 -3.42 -9.06 -8.70
CA HIS A 88 -4.59 -8.62 -7.94
C HIS A 88 -5.06 -9.69 -6.95
N VAL A 89 -5.05 -10.96 -7.37
CA VAL A 89 -5.40 -12.10 -6.50
C VAL A 89 -4.39 -12.23 -5.36
N LEU A 90 -3.10 -12.01 -5.61
CA LEU A 90 -2.06 -12.03 -4.57
C LEU A 90 -2.27 -10.93 -3.53
N SER A 91 -2.56 -9.69 -3.94
CA SER A 91 -2.91 -8.60 -3.01
C SER A 91 -4.17 -8.92 -2.19
N PHE A 92 -5.17 -9.56 -2.81
CA PHE A 92 -6.39 -9.95 -2.11
C PHE A 92 -6.14 -11.05 -1.08
N ILE A 93 -5.36 -12.08 -1.43
CA ILE A 93 -4.96 -13.14 -0.50
C ILE A 93 -4.17 -12.54 0.67
N LEU A 94 -3.23 -11.63 0.38
CA LEU A 94 -2.46 -10.95 1.41
C LEU A 94 -3.35 -10.14 2.36
N PHE A 95 -4.32 -9.39 1.82
CA PHE A 95 -5.29 -8.66 2.63
C PHE A 95 -6.09 -9.59 3.55
N ILE A 96 -6.60 -10.70 3.03
CA ILE A 96 -7.31 -11.70 3.85
C ILE A 96 -6.39 -12.31 4.90
N ALA A 97 -5.13 -12.60 4.57
CA ALA A 97 -4.18 -13.15 5.51
C ALA A 97 -3.93 -12.18 6.68
N MET A 98 -3.70 -10.89 6.39
CA MET A 98 -3.53 -9.86 7.42
C MET A 98 -4.79 -9.71 8.30
N ALA A 99 -5.97 -9.67 7.69
CA ALA A 99 -7.23 -9.52 8.41
C ALA A 99 -7.54 -10.76 9.26
N GLY A 100 -7.30 -11.95 8.73
CA GLY A 100 -7.43 -13.21 9.44
C GLY A 100 -6.45 -13.30 10.61
N GLU A 101 -5.20 -12.90 10.40
CA GLU A 101 -4.21 -12.86 11.49
C GLU A 101 -4.64 -11.92 12.61
N LEU A 102 -5.13 -10.73 12.27
CA LEU A 102 -5.62 -9.75 13.25
C LEU A 102 -6.78 -10.30 14.10
N VAL A 103 -7.71 -11.04 13.49
CA VAL A 103 -8.91 -11.56 14.16
C VAL A 103 -8.63 -12.85 14.93
N PHE A 104 -7.85 -13.76 14.36
CA PHE A 104 -7.68 -15.12 14.89
C PHE A 104 -6.41 -15.29 15.73
N VAL A 105 -5.47 -14.35 15.71
CA VAL A 105 -4.19 -14.47 16.42
C VAL A 105 -4.06 -13.39 17.49
N PRO A 106 -4.39 -13.70 18.77
CA PRO A 106 -4.36 -12.74 19.86
C PRO A 106 -3.00 -12.06 20.06
N ARG A 107 -1.92 -12.80 19.78
CA ARG A 107 -0.55 -12.29 19.89
C ARG A 107 -0.21 -11.22 18.85
N ALA A 108 -0.87 -11.24 17.69
CA ALA A 108 -0.67 -10.29 16.61
C ALA A 108 -1.62 -9.08 16.69
N ALA A 109 -2.63 -9.15 17.57
CA ALA A 109 -3.61 -8.09 17.77
C ALA A 109 -2.94 -6.80 18.26
N SER A 110 -2.71 -5.87 17.33
CA SER A 110 -2.01 -4.61 17.59
C SER A 110 -2.51 -3.51 16.65
N PRO A 111 -2.40 -2.22 17.05
CA PRO A 111 -2.69 -1.10 16.16
C PRO A 111 -1.87 -1.15 14.86
N THR A 112 -0.61 -1.63 14.95
CA THR A 112 0.26 -1.82 13.79
C THR A 112 -0.34 -2.77 12.75
N LEU A 113 -0.77 -3.97 13.15
CA LEU A 113 -1.37 -4.92 12.23
C LEU A 113 -2.70 -4.39 11.68
N PHE A 114 -3.51 -3.72 12.50
CA PHE A 114 -4.73 -3.07 12.04
C PHE A 114 -4.44 -2.05 10.92
N LEU A 115 -3.44 -1.20 11.08
CA LEU A 115 -3.05 -0.24 10.04
C LEU A 115 -2.51 -0.94 8.78
N LEU A 116 -1.76 -2.04 8.92
CA LEU A 116 -1.36 -2.86 7.76
C LEU A 116 -2.56 -3.46 7.02
N VAL A 117 -3.60 -3.92 7.73
CA VAL A 117 -4.86 -4.37 7.14
C VAL A 117 -5.53 -3.24 6.36
N VAL A 118 -5.58 -2.03 6.93
CA VAL A 118 -6.13 -0.85 6.25
C VAL A 118 -5.32 -0.53 4.98
N LEU A 119 -3.99 -0.59 5.03
CA LEU A 119 -3.16 -0.41 3.83
C LEU A 119 -3.42 -1.49 2.77
N GLY A 120 -3.58 -2.74 3.19
CA GLY A 120 -3.95 -3.85 2.29
C GLY A 120 -5.32 -3.64 1.63
N PHE A 121 -6.28 -3.10 2.37
CA PHE A 121 -7.59 -2.73 1.83
C PHE A 121 -7.47 -1.61 0.78
N VAL A 122 -6.64 -0.60 1.05
CA VAL A 122 -6.36 0.47 0.07
C VAL A 122 -5.70 -0.09 -1.20
N ASP A 123 -4.73 -1.00 -1.08
CA ASP A 123 -4.10 -1.66 -2.23
C ASP A 123 -5.13 -2.45 -3.07
N LEU A 124 -6.06 -3.15 -2.41
CA LEU A 124 -7.13 -3.89 -3.08
C LEU A 124 -8.03 -2.96 -3.92
N ILE A 125 -8.52 -1.86 -3.31
CA ILE A 125 -9.38 -0.89 -4.00
C ILE A 125 -8.65 -0.19 -5.13
N ALA A 126 -7.39 0.20 -4.91
CA ALA A 126 -6.55 0.79 -5.93
C ALA A 126 -6.44 -0.18 -7.12
N GLY A 127 -6.06 -1.45 -6.86
CA GLY A 127 -5.95 -2.48 -7.88
C GLY A 127 -7.24 -2.71 -8.69
N LEU A 128 -8.41 -2.68 -8.06
CA LEU A 128 -9.71 -2.74 -8.76
C LEU A 128 -9.97 -1.53 -9.64
N SER A 129 -9.63 -0.33 -9.15
CA SER A 129 -9.88 0.94 -9.84
C SER A 129 -9.12 1.05 -11.16
N MET A 130 -7.85 0.62 -11.22
CA MET A 130 -7.06 0.68 -12.45
C MET A 130 -7.58 -0.23 -13.56
N ARG A 131 -8.21 -1.36 -13.23
CA ARG A 131 -8.81 -2.27 -14.25
C ARG A 131 -9.98 -1.63 -14.98
N MET A 132 -10.76 -0.80 -14.30
CA MET A 132 -11.93 -0.14 -14.88
C MET A 132 -11.55 1.00 -15.84
N VAL A 133 -10.36 1.58 -15.72
CA VAL A 133 -9.91 2.73 -16.54
C VAL A 133 -9.26 2.30 -17.86
N GLN A 134 -8.70 1.09 -17.94
CA GLN A 134 -8.05 0.54 -19.13
C GLN A 134 -8.93 0.28 -20.40
N PRO A 135 -10.27 0.21 -20.38
CA PRO A 135 -11.05 -0.14 -21.58
C PRO A 135 -11.06 0.89 -22.73
N LYS A 136 -10.69 2.16 -22.50
CA LYS A 136 -11.02 3.23 -23.46
C LYS A 136 -9.99 3.47 -24.58
N ILE A 137 -8.72 3.13 -24.38
CA ILE A 137 -7.64 3.50 -25.33
C ILE A 137 -7.55 2.55 -26.55
N MET A 138 -8.04 1.30 -26.44
CA MET A 138 -8.02 0.36 -27.57
C MET A 138 -9.15 0.58 -28.59
N TYR A 139 -10.31 1.10 -28.18
CA TYR A 139 -11.43 1.30 -29.11
C TYR A 139 -11.20 2.48 -30.07
N GLU A 140 -10.48 3.51 -29.66
CA GLU A 140 -10.24 4.69 -30.49
C GLU A 140 -9.17 4.44 -31.57
N ARG A 141 -8.25 3.50 -31.33
CA ARG A 141 -7.22 3.11 -32.31
C ARG A 141 -7.69 2.03 -33.30
N ALA A 142 -8.79 1.33 -32.99
CA ALA A 142 -9.40 0.34 -33.87
C ALA A 142 -10.47 0.93 -34.80
N ALA A 143 -10.76 2.23 -34.70
CA ALA A 143 -11.62 2.91 -35.67
C ALA A 143 -10.92 2.88 -37.04
N PRO A 144 -11.56 2.32 -38.09
CA PRO A 144 -10.99 2.31 -39.43
C PRO A 144 -10.73 3.76 -39.89
N PRO A 145 -9.60 4.03 -40.59
CA PRO A 145 -9.39 5.33 -41.20
C PRO A 145 -10.55 5.65 -42.15
N PRO A 146 -10.97 6.93 -42.27
CA PRO A 146 -12.01 7.32 -43.22
C PRO A 146 -11.66 6.81 -44.62
N PRO A 147 -12.62 6.28 -45.39
CA PRO A 147 -12.35 5.74 -46.70
C PRO A 147 -11.75 6.82 -47.62
N LEU A 148 -10.51 6.60 -48.05
CA LEU A 148 -9.85 7.40 -49.08
C LEU A 148 -10.48 7.06 -50.43
N GLY A 149 -11.50 7.80 -50.84
CA GLY A 149 -12.06 7.65 -52.17
C GLY A 149 -13.49 8.14 -52.30
N GLN A 150 -13.65 9.46 -52.43
CA GLN A 150 -14.67 10.10 -53.27
C GLN A 150 -14.36 11.60 -53.39
N ALA A 151 -13.22 11.90 -54.02
CA ALA A 151 -12.93 13.24 -54.54
C ALA A 151 -12.11 13.09 -55.83
N SER A 152 -12.66 12.35 -56.79
CA SER A 152 -12.19 12.39 -58.17
C SER A 152 -13.37 12.31 -59.10
N GLY A 153 -13.66 13.43 -59.76
CA GLY A 153 -14.46 13.49 -60.98
C GLY A 153 -15.87 14.02 -60.77
N HIS A 154 -16.05 15.33 -60.94
CA HIS A 154 -16.93 15.84 -61.97
C HIS A 154 -16.37 17.17 -62.48
N SER A 155 -16.12 17.18 -63.79
CA SER A 155 -15.81 18.34 -64.63
C SER A 155 -16.90 19.40 -64.58
#